data_AF-A0A963SAN7-F1
#
_entry.id   AF-A0A963SAN7-F1
#
_cell.length_a   1.000
_cell.length_b   1.000
_cell.length_c   1.000
_cell.angle_alpha   90.00
_cell.angle_beta   90.00
_cell.angle_gamma   90.00
#
_symmetry.space_group_name_H-M   'P 1'
#
loop_
_entity.id
_entity.type
_entity.pdbx_description
1 polymer ?
#
loop_
_entity_poly.entity_id
_entity_poly.type
_entity_poly.pdbx_seq_one_letter_code
_entity_poly.pdbx_strand_id
1 'polypeptide(L)' 'GAIGTGIVYSPALGGPGGDDFVMGAQVMIQIKAVLVSIVWAAAGTLIAGFIAKLLTGLRVSAEAEHDGLDISEHGERAYN' A
#
# COMPACT_ATOMS: atom_id res chain seq x y z
N GLY A 1 10.97 -0.08 -6.57
CA GLY A 1 11.66 0.82 -5.63
C GLY A 1 12.47 0.04 -4.60
N ALA A 2 11.84 -0.40 -3.50
CA ALA A 2 12.50 -0.95 -2.31
C ALA A 2 13.50 -2.09 -2.55
N ILE A 3 13.16 -3.09 -3.38
CA ILE A 3 14.10 -4.18 -3.71
C ILE A 3 15.27 -3.66 -4.56
N GLY A 4 14.99 -2.77 -5.52
CA GLY A 4 15.99 -2.13 -6.36
C GLY A 4 17.01 -1.31 -5.57
N THR A 5 16.64 -0.76 -4.41
CA THR A 5 17.58 -0.14 -3.46
C THR A 5 18.70 -1.10 -3.07
N GLY A 6 18.43 -2.41 -2.95
CA GLY A 6 19.48 -3.38 -2.65
C GLY A 6 20.55 -3.51 -3.74
N ILE A 7 20.28 -3.03 -4.95
CA ILE A 7 21.22 -3.01 -6.07
C ILE A 7 21.89 -1.63 -6.15
N VAL A 8 21.10 -0.56 -6.28
CA VAL A 8 21.62 0.80 -6.55
C VAL A 8 22.29 1.46 -5.34
N TYR A 9 22.21 0.85 -4.16
CA TYR A 9 22.98 1.28 -2.99
C TYR A 9 24.47 0.91 -3.06
N SER A 10 24.86 0.05 -4.01
CA SER A 10 26.25 -0.35 -4.23
C SER A 10 27.17 0.81 -4.60
N PRO A 11 28.35 0.97 -3.96
CA PRO A 11 29.35 1.98 -4.32
C PRO A 11 29.82 1.88 -5.78
N ALA A 12 29.90 0.66 -6.31
CA ALA A 12 30.29 0.42 -7.70
C ALA A 12 29.31 1.04 -8.72
N LEU A 13 28.09 1.35 -8.29
CA LEU A 13 27.06 2.01 -9.11
C LEU A 13 26.88 3.49 -8.74
N GLY A 14 27.78 4.06 -7.92
CA GLY A 14 27.67 5.41 -7.37
C GLY A 14 26.71 5.53 -6.17
N GLY A 15 26.32 4.40 -5.57
CA GLY A 15 25.49 4.35 -4.37
C GLY A 15 26.30 4.62 -3.08
N PRO A 16 25.62 4.93 -1.96
CA PRO A 16 26.27 5.39 -0.73
C PRO A 16 26.72 4.25 0.21
N GLY A 17 26.85 3.01 -0.28
CA GLY A 17 27.29 1.88 0.54
C GLY A 17 28.73 2.02 1.07
N GLY A 18 29.05 1.27 2.13
CA GLY A 18 30.41 1.15 2.65
C GLY A 18 31.25 0.15 1.88
N ASP A 19 32.53 0.04 2.26
CA ASP A 19 33.49 -0.89 1.65
C ASP A 19 33.11 -2.38 1.87
N ASP A 20 32.33 -2.66 2.92
CA ASP A 20 31.81 -3.99 3.26
C ASP A 20 30.47 -4.32 2.59
N PHE A 21 30.01 -3.49 1.65
CA PHE A 21 28.72 -3.68 0.99
C PHE A 21 28.68 -4.96 0.14
N VAL A 22 27.72 -5.83 0.46
CA VAL A 22 27.43 -7.05 -0.31
C VAL A 22 26.03 -6.97 -0.91
N MET A 23 25.96 -6.79 -2.23
CA MET A 23 24.71 -6.59 -2.96
C MET A 23 23.68 -7.71 -2.73
N GLY A 24 24.11 -8.98 -2.81
CA GLY A 24 23.22 -10.12 -2.60
C GLY A 24 22.60 -10.14 -1.20
N ALA A 25 23.38 -9.81 -0.17
CA ALA A 25 22.89 -9.70 1.20
C ALA A 25 21.89 -8.55 1.34
N GLN A 26 22.19 -7.39 0.75
CA GLN A 26 21.29 -6.24 0.82
C GLN A 26 19.97 -6.49 0.09
N VAL A 27 19.98 -7.13 -1.08
CA VAL A 27 18.74 -7.50 -1.79
C VAL A 27 17.88 -8.42 -0.91
N MET A 28 18.47 -9.38 -0.18
CA MET A 28 17.71 -10.23 0.75
C MET A 28 17.15 -9.47 1.95
N ILE A 29 17.89 -8.51 2.49
CA ILE A 29 17.38 -7.62 3.54
C ILE A 29 16.17 -6.83 3.03
N GLN A 30 16.25 -6.25 1.82
CA GLN A 30 15.15 -5.48 1.23
C GLN A 30 13.92 -6.34 0.95
N ILE A 31 14.09 -7.59 0.48
CA ILE A 31 12.96 -8.52 0.30
C ILE A 31 12.27 -8.79 1.64
N LYS A 32 13.03 -9.11 2.69
CA LYS A 32 12.47 -9.33 4.02
C LYS A 32 11.72 -8.10 4.54
N ALA A 33 12.30 -6.91 4.37
CA ALA A 33 11.66 -5.66 4.76
C ALA A 33 10.34 -5.42 4.03
N VAL A 34 10.28 -5.69 2.72
CA VAL A 34 9.05 -5.57 1.92
C VAL A 34 7.99 -6.58 2.37
N LEU A 35 8.37 -7.84 2.63
CA LEU A 35 7.41 -8.84 3.10
C LEU A 35 6.83 -8.46 4.47
N VAL A 36 7.67 -7.99 5.39
CA VAL A 36 7.22 -7.53 6.71
C VAL A 36 6.29 -6.33 6.57
N SER A 37 6.62 -5.35 5.71
CA SER A 37 5.75 -4.18 5.53
C SER A 37 4.40 -4.54 4.90
N ILE A 38 4.37 -5.48 3.95
CA ILE A 38 3.13 -6.00 3.36
C ILE A 38 2.27 -6.64 4.44
N VAL A 39 2.84 -7.54 5.26
CA VAL A 39 2.09 -8.22 6.33
C VAL A 39 1.56 -7.22 7.34
N TRP A 40 2.40 -6.28 7.77
CA TRP A 40 2.01 -5.25 8.73
C TRP A 40 0.89 -4.34 8.21
N ALA A 41 1.04 -3.83 6.99
CA ALA A 41 0.05 -2.97 6.35
C ALA A 41 -1.26 -3.73 6.12
N ALA A 42 -1.19 -4.95 5.56
CA ALA A 42 -2.37 -5.76 5.33
C ALA A 42 -3.12 -6.08 6.64
N ALA A 43 -2.41 -6.53 7.68
CA ALA A 43 -3.03 -6.83 8.96
C ALA A 43 -3.65 -5.58 9.61
N GLY A 44 -2.90 -4.47 9.65
CA GLY A 44 -3.38 -3.21 10.20
C GLY A 44 -4.60 -2.66 9.46
N THR A 45 -4.55 -2.65 8.12
CA THR A 45 -5.68 -2.20 7.29
C THR A 45 -6.88 -3.12 7.41
N LEU A 46 -6.70 -4.44 7.50
CA LEU A 46 -7.80 -5.38 7.72
C LEU A 46 -8.47 -5.12 9.08
N ILE A 47 -7.69 -4.99 10.15
CA ILE A 47 -8.24 -4.73 11.50
C ILE A 47 -8.99 -3.39 11.51
N ALA A 48 -8.37 -2.32 11.03
CA ALA A 48 -9.00 -0.99 11.00
C ALA A 48 -10.24 -0.98 10.10
N GLY A 49 -10.17 -1.62 8.93
CA GLY A 49 -11.28 -1.72 8.00
C GLY A 49 -12.47 -2.52 8.55
N PHE A 50 -12.21 -3.61 9.28
CA PHE A 50 -13.27 -4.36 9.97
C PHE A 50 -13.92 -3.55 11.09
N ILE A 51 -13.12 -2.84 11.89
CA ILE A 51 -13.65 -1.96 12.94
C ILE A 51 -14.53 -0.87 12.31
N ALA A 52 -14.06 -0.18 11.27
CA ALA A 52 -14.85 0.83 10.56
C ALA A 52 -16.15 0.23 9.99
N LYS A 53 -16.06 -0.93 9.35
CA LYS A 53 -17.24 -1.64 8.81
C LYS A 53 -18.29 -1.92 9.89
N LEU A 54 -17.88 -2.33 11.08
CA LEU A 54 -18.79 -2.64 12.19
C LEU A 54 -19.40 -1.39 12.82
N LEU A 55 -18.67 -0.28 12.86
CA LEU A 55 -19.11 0.93 13.55
C LEU A 55 -19.91 1.88 12.65
N THR A 56 -19.50 2.05 11.39
CA THR A 56 -20.10 3.07 10.49
C THR A 56 -20.77 2.46 9.27
N GLY A 57 -20.41 1.22 8.90
CA GLY A 57 -20.60 0.72 7.54
C GLY A 57 -19.53 1.31 6.61
N LEU A 58 -18.88 0.47 5.80
CA LEU A 58 -17.74 0.86 4.95
C LEU A 58 -18.14 1.07 3.48
N ARG A 59 -19.29 0.54 3.06
CA ARG A 59 -19.78 0.57 1.67
C ARG A 59 -21.26 0.97 1.69
N VAL A 60 -21.66 1.76 0.71
CA VAL A 60 -23.06 2.13 0.47
C VAL A 60 -23.91 0.90 0.10
N SER A 61 -25.23 1.05 0.06
CA SER A 61 -26.12 -0.03 -0.42
C SER A 61 -25.88 -0.36 -1.89
N ALA A 62 -26.29 -1.55 -2.32
CA ALA A 62 -26.12 -1.98 -3.71
C ALA A 62 -26.94 -1.10 -4.67
N GLU A 63 -28.10 -0.63 -4.22
CA GLU A 63 -28.94 0.31 -4.96
C GLU A 63 -28.26 1.66 -5.13
N ALA A 64 -27.67 2.22 -4.07
CA ALA A 64 -26.93 3.48 -4.13
C ALA A 64 -25.69 3.38 -5.03
N GLU A 65 -25.00 2.23 -5.01
CA GLU A 65 -23.88 1.96 -5.91
C GLU A 65 -24.31 1.85 -7.38
N HIS A 66 -25.49 1.27 -7.65
CA HIS A 66 -26.05 1.16 -8.99
C HIS A 66 -26.54 2.51 -9.55
N ASP A 67 -27.25 3.28 -8.73
CA ASP A 67 -27.84 4.56 -9.11
C ASP A 67 -26.80 5.69 -9.20
N GLY A 68 -25.62 5.46 -8.62
CA GLY A 68 -24.47 6.37 -8.63
C GLY A 68 -24.35 7.14 -7.33
N LEU A 69 -23.11 7.26 -6.84
CA LEU A 69 -22.78 7.96 -5.58
C LEU A 69 -23.05 9.46 -5.65
N ASP A 70 -22.93 10.06 -6.84
CA ASP A 70 -23.24 11.49 -7.00
C ASP A 70 -24.72 11.75 -6.72
N ILE A 71 -25.62 10.87 -7.18
CA ILE A 71 -27.07 11.02 -6.95
C ILE A 71 -27.43 10.59 -5.54
N SER A 72 -26.94 9.43 -5.09
CA SER A 72 -27.38 8.81 -3.84
C SER A 72 -26.75 9.42 -2.58
N GLU A 73 -25.50 9.89 -2.65
CA GLU A 73 -24.78 10.48 -1.50
C GLU A 73 -24.65 12.00 -1.59
N HIS A 74 -24.62 12.58 -2.80
CA HIS A 74 -24.39 14.03 -3.00
C HIS A 74 -25.60 14.78 -3.58
N GLY A 75 -26.63 14.08 -4.09
CA GLY A 75 -27.81 14.69 -4.72
C GLY A 75 -27.54 15.37 -6.05
N GLU A 76 -26.40 15.12 -6.69
CA GLU A 76 -25.95 15.76 -7.93
C GLU A 76 -26.02 14.79 -9.11
N ARG A 77 -26.32 15.31 -10.31
CA ARG A 77 -26.12 14.60 -11.59
C ARG A 77 -24.93 15.23 -12.30
N ALA A 78 -23.89 14.43 -12.55
CA ALA A 78 -22.65 14.90 -13.19
C ALA A 78 -22.88 15.49 -14.61
N TYR A 79 -23.95 15.08 -15.30
CA TYR A 79 -24.33 15.60 -16.61
C TYR A 79 -25.85 15.72 -16.75
N ASN A 80 -26.31 16.75 -17.47
CA ASN A 80 -27.71 16.98 -17.87
C ASN A 80 -27.96 16.52 -19.31
#